data_AF-A0A7L4RPV1-F1
#
_entry.id   AF-A0A7L4RPV1-F1
#
_cell.length_a   1.000
_cell.length_b   1.000
_cell.length_c   1.000
_cell.angle_alpha   90.00
_cell.angle_beta   90.00
_cell.angle_gamma   90.00
#
_symmetry.space_group_name_H-M   'P 1'
#
loop_
_entity.id
_entity.type
_entity.pdbx_description
1 polymer ?
#
loop_
_entity_poly.entity_id
_entity_poly.type
_entity_poly.pdbx_seq_one_letter_code
_entity_poly.pdbx_strand_id
1 'polypeptide(L)' 'MKGQLSAEMLILITVVLAIVAIAATQLMKSAQGAGEQVEQQSNLLYERTSGAMKGADGEFCISNTDCQSDNCDTSNNECR' A
#
# COMPACT_ATOMS: atom_id res chain seq x y z
N MET A 1 -17.00 52.78 -19.69
CA MET A 1 -16.87 51.33 -19.97
C MET A 1 -15.40 50.93 -19.83
N LYS A 2 -14.90 50.72 -18.61
CA LYS A 2 -13.49 50.32 -18.35
C LYS A 2 -13.32 49.30 -17.20
N GLY A 3 -14.42 48.74 -16.67
CA GLY A 3 -14.39 47.75 -15.58
C GLY A 3 -15.04 46.40 -15.92
N GLN A 4 -15.68 46.27 -17.08
CA GLN A 4 -16.49 45.09 -17.42
C GLN A 4 -15.61 43.87 -17.78
N LEU A 5 -14.48 44.10 -18.47
CA LEU A 5 -13.50 43.06 -18.80
C LEU A 5 -12.83 42.42 -17.56
N SER A 6 -12.72 43.14 -16.44
CA SER A 6 -12.01 42.67 -15.25
C SER A 6 -12.84 41.72 -14.39
N ALA A 7 -14.17 41.89 -14.35
CA ALA A 7 -15.04 41.04 -13.54
C ALA A 7 -15.31 39.70 -14.23
N GLU A 8 -15.52 39.72 -15.55
CA GLU A 8 -15.76 38.50 -16.34
C GLU A 8 -14.55 37.56 -16.35
N MET A 9 -13.33 38.10 -16.46
CA MET A 9 -12.11 37.30 -16.33
C MET A 9 -11.93 36.70 -14.93
N LEU A 10 -12.25 37.44 -13.86
CA LEU A 10 -12.15 36.94 -12.49
C LEU A 10 -13.11 35.78 -12.22
N ILE A 11 -14.32 35.86 -12.76
CA ILE A 11 -15.30 34.77 -12.68
C ILE A 11 -14.78 33.53 -13.44
N LEU A 12 -14.19 33.72 -14.62
CA LEU A 12 -13.62 32.63 -15.40
C LEU A 12 -12.45 31.94 -14.67
N ILE A 13 -11.55 32.72 -14.07
CA ILE A 13 -10.41 32.19 -13.29
C ILE A 13 -10.89 31.41 -12.06
N THR A 14 -11.89 31.92 -11.35
CA THR A 14 -12.42 31.23 -10.16
C THR A 14 -13.10 29.90 -10.51
N VAL A 15 -13.84 29.85 -11.63
CA VAL A 15 -14.43 28.60 -12.13
C VAL A 15 -13.35 27.58 -12.53
N VAL A 16 -12.29 28.01 -13.24
CA VAL A 16 -11.18 27.13 -13.61
C VAL A 16 -10.47 26.59 -12.36
N LEU A 17 -10.19 27.45 -11.37
CA LEU A 17 -9.57 27.04 -10.11
C LEU A 17 -10.44 26.03 -9.35
N ALA A 18 -11.76 26.22 -9.33
CA ALA A 18 -12.68 25.28 -8.70
C ALA A 18 -12.63 23.89 -9.37
N ILE A 19 -12.59 23.84 -10.71
CA ILE A 19 -12.49 22.57 -11.45
C ILE A 19 -11.15 21.86 -11.15
N VAL A 20 -10.05 22.61 -11.15
CA VAL A 20 -8.72 22.06 -10.83
C VAL A 20 -8.68 21.51 -9.40
N ALA A 21 -9.25 22.22 -8.43
CA ALA A 21 -9.32 21.76 -7.04
C ALA A 21 -10.11 20.44 -6.90
N ILE A 22 -11.24 20.32 -7.61
CA ILE A 22 -12.02 19.08 -7.64
C ILE A 22 -11.21 17.94 -8.26
N ALA A 23 -10.55 18.18 -9.40
CA ALA A 23 -9.72 17.18 -10.07
C ALA A 23 -8.55 16.71 -9.18
N ALA A 24 -7.85 17.64 -8.53
CA ALA A 24 -6.77 17.33 -7.59
C ALA A 24 -7.28 16.49 -6.40
N THR A 25 -8.46 16.81 -5.87
CA THR A 25 -9.07 16.05 -4.77
C THR A 25 -9.40 14.62 -5.19
N GLN A 26 -9.90 14.42 -6.42
CA GLN A 26 -10.18 13.08 -6.94
C GLN A 26 -8.90 12.28 -7.16
N LEU A 27 -7.85 12.90 -7.72
CA LEU A 27 -6.56 12.26 -7.90
C LEU A 27 -5.92 11.87 -6.56
N MET A 28 -6.00 12.73 -5.54
CA MET A 28 -5.51 12.41 -4.20
C MET A 28 -6.26 11.23 -3.56
N LYS A 29 -7.59 11.17 -3.70
CA LYS A 29 -8.39 10.02 -3.23
C LYS A 29 -8.02 8.72 -3.94
N SER A 30 -7.84 8.77 -5.26
CA SER A 30 -7.41 7.60 -6.04
C SER A 30 -6.01 7.14 -5.64
N ALA A 31 -5.08 8.07 -5.39
CA ALA A 31 -3.73 7.74 -4.95
C ALA A 31 -3.72 7.09 -3.55
N GLN A 32 -4.53 7.58 -2.61
CA GLN A 32 -4.68 6.97 -1.29
C GLN A 32 -5.28 5.55 -1.40
N GLY A 33 -6.36 5.39 -2.15
CA GLY A 33 -7.00 4.07 -2.34
C GLY A 33 -6.11 3.07 -3.08
N ALA A 34 -5.25 3.53 -3.99
CA ALA A 34 -4.27 2.68 -4.66
C ALA A 34 -3.12 2.28 -3.71
N GLY A 35 -2.63 3.21 -2.88
CA GLY A 35 -1.60 2.94 -1.88
C GLY A 35 -2.04 1.88 -0.87
N GLU A 36 -3.24 2.01 -0.32
CA GLU A 36 -3.81 1.03 0.61
C GLU A 36 -3.99 -0.35 -0.01
N GLN A 37 -4.44 -0.44 -1.27
CA GLN A 37 -4.58 -1.71 -1.98
C GLN A 37 -3.23 -2.39 -2.24
N VAL A 38 -2.22 -1.61 -2.64
CA VAL A 38 -0.86 -2.13 -2.85
C VAL A 38 -0.26 -2.60 -1.54
N GLU A 39 -0.45 -1.85 -0.44
CA GLU A 39 0.03 -2.25 0.88
C GLU A 39 -0.65 -3.54 1.36
N GLN A 40 -1.99 -3.65 1.22
CA GLN A 40 -2.73 -4.86 1.56
C GLN A 40 -2.28 -6.07 0.73
N GLN A 41 -2.12 -5.91 -0.59
CA GLN A 41 -1.64 -7.00 -1.43
C GLN A 41 -0.19 -7.37 -1.12
N SER A 42 0.67 -6.40 -0.81
CA SER A 42 2.06 -6.64 -0.43
C SER A 42 2.16 -7.39 0.89
N ASN A 43 1.36 -7.03 1.89
CA ASN A 43 1.29 -7.74 3.17
C ASN A 43 0.76 -9.17 2.99
N LEU A 44 -0.28 -9.37 2.17
CA LEU A 44 -0.79 -10.70 1.85
C LEU A 44 0.25 -11.55 1.10
N LEU A 45 1.01 -10.95 0.17
CA LEU A 45 2.09 -11.66 -0.52
C LEU A 45 3.21 -12.00 0.45
N TYR A 46 3.57 -11.09 1.34
CA TYR A 46 4.59 -11.30 2.36
C TYR A 46 4.18 -12.42 3.31
N GLU A 47 2.95 -12.44 3.82
CA GLU A 47 2.45 -13.53 4.67
C GLU A 47 2.43 -14.88 3.94
N ARG A 48 1.95 -14.90 2.69
CA ARG A 48 1.93 -16.15 1.90
C ARG A 48 3.32 -16.65 1.54
N THR A 49 4.23 -15.74 1.20
CA THR A 49 5.60 -16.10 0.81
C THR A 49 6.43 -16.48 2.05
N SER A 50 6.33 -15.72 3.13
CA SER A 50 6.99 -16.06 4.40
C SER A 50 6.47 -17.37 4.99
N GLY A 51 5.15 -17.62 4.91
CA GLY A 51 4.56 -18.91 5.27
C GLY A 51 4.98 -20.07 4.38
N ALA A 52 5.20 -19.83 3.08
CA ALA A 52 5.63 -20.86 2.12
C ALA A 52 7.15 -21.10 2.10
N MET A 53 7.95 -20.15 2.59
CA MET A 53 9.42 -20.30 2.75
C MET A 53 9.81 -20.91 4.11
N LYS A 54 8.84 -21.06 5.01
CA LYS A 54 9.02 -21.73 6.29
C LYS A 54 9.04 -23.25 6.10
N GLY A 55 10.00 -23.91 6.73
CA GLY A 55 10.16 -25.35 6.69
C GLY A 55 9.01 -26.07 7.40
N ALA A 56 8.51 -27.14 6.78
CA ALA A 56 7.56 -28.06 7.37
C ALA A 56 8.23 -28.93 8.46
N ASP A 57 7.42 -29.65 9.24
CA ASP A 57 7.95 -30.54 10.29
C ASP A 57 8.95 -31.56 9.72
N GLY A 58 10.15 -31.61 10.32
CA GLY A 58 11.26 -32.44 9.87
C GLY A 58 12.19 -31.78 8.84
N GLU A 59 11.91 -30.57 8.37
CA GLU A 59 12.83 -29.82 7.52
C GLU A 59 13.89 -29.07 8.34
N PHE A 60 15.07 -28.86 7.73
CA PHE A 60 16.20 -28.23 8.40
C PHE A 60 15.91 -26.77 8.78
N CYS A 61 16.29 -26.38 10.00
CA CYS A 61 16.12 -25.02 10.51
C CYS A 61 17.35 -24.52 11.27
N ILE A 62 17.52 -23.20 11.27
CA ILE A 62 18.58 -22.51 12.01
C ILE A 62 17.98 -21.77 13.22
N SER A 63 16.72 -21.35 13.11
CA SER A 63 15.99 -20.57 14.09
C SER A 63 14.50 -20.90 14.05
N ASN A 64 13.78 -20.62 15.14
CA ASN A 64 12.33 -20.86 15.21
C ASN A 64 11.53 -20.10 14.13
N THR A 65 12.07 -19.00 13.61
CA THR A 65 11.42 -18.23 12.53
C THR A 65 11.45 -18.94 11.18
N ASP A 66 12.37 -19.90 11.00
CA ASP A 66 12.50 -20.69 9.78
C ASP A 66 11.44 -21.79 9.70
N CYS A 67 10.76 -22.10 10.81
CA CYS A 67 9.79 -23.18 10.89
C CYS A 67 8.36 -22.69 10.71
N GLN A 68 7.54 -23.53 10.08
CA GLN A 68 6.10 -23.30 9.99
C GLN A 68 5.44 -23.59 11.34
N SER A 69 5.93 -24.61 12.04
CA SER A 69 5.76 -24.84 13.48
C SER A 69 6.57 -23.81 14.29
N ASP A 70 6.10 -23.42 15.48
CA ASP A 70 6.68 -22.32 16.27
C ASP A 70 8.09 -22.62 16.83
N ASN A 71 8.66 -23.79 16.56
CA ASN A 71 9.91 -24.22 17.16
C ASN A 71 10.87 -24.93 16.18
N CYS A 72 12.14 -24.54 16.27
CA CYS A 72 13.25 -25.25 15.67
C CYS A 72 13.90 -26.12 16.76
N ASP A 73 13.88 -27.44 16.59
CA ASP A 73 14.55 -28.35 17.52
C ASP A 73 16.06 -28.22 17.36
N THR A 74 16.70 -27.58 18.33
CA THR A 74 18.15 -27.33 18.35
C THR A 74 18.99 -28.60 18.53
N SER A 75 18.37 -29.74 18.84
CA SER A 75 19.07 -31.03 18.98
C SER A 75 19.38 -31.66 17.63
N ASN A 76 18.45 -31.50 16.67
CA ASN A 76 18.52 -32.11 15.34
C ASN A 76 18.56 -31.08 14.20
N ASN A 77 18.42 -29.80 14.52
CA ASN A 77 18.24 -28.71 13.56
C ASN A 77 17.04 -28.95 12.63
N GLU A 78 15.91 -29.40 13.18
CA GLU A 78 14.69 -29.73 12.42
C GLU A 78 13.46 -28.99 12.98
N CYS A 79 12.54 -28.57 12.12
CA CYS A 79 11.28 -27.96 12.52
C CYS A 79 10.33 -28.96 13.19
N ARG A 80 9.70 -28.56 14.31
CA ARG A 80 8.76 -29.40 15.09
C ARG A 80 7.72 -28.61 15.88
#